data_AF-A0A7K6H6Q9-F1
#
_entry.id   AF-A0A7K6H6Q9-F1
#
_cell.length_a   1.000
_cell.length_b   1.000
_cell.length_c   1.000
_cell.angle_alpha   90.00
_cell.angle_beta   90.00
_cell.angle_gamma   90.00
#
_symmetry.space_group_name_H-M   'P 1'
#
loop_
_entity.id
_entity.type
_entity.pdbx_description
1 polymer ?
#
loop_
_entity_poly.entity_id
_entity_poly.type
_entity_poly.pdbx_seq_one_letter_code
_entity_poly.pdbx_strand_id
1 'polypeptide(L)' 'QDCSRVISTIPYLLFLAGLPLKCQSLTQDSYTPDVIQKSTIDPRHWHGRRISELGRWYEKYFLDLNTQRAMKEKYG' A
#
# COMPACT_ATOMS: atom_id res chain seq x y z
N GLN A 1 5.61 -9.25 4.97
CA GLN A 1 6.38 -10.43 4.53
C GLN A 1 7.74 -10.34 5.18
N ASP A 2 8.04 -11.24 6.11
CA ASP A 2 9.28 -11.19 6.90
C ASP A 2 10.49 -11.63 6.08
N CYS A 3 11.32 -10.67 5.67
CA CYS A 3 12.61 -10.92 5.03
C CYS A 3 13.56 -11.77 5.90
N SER A 4 13.33 -11.80 7.22
CA SER A 4 14.11 -12.54 8.20
C SER A 4 14.10 -14.06 7.98
N ARG A 5 13.03 -14.64 7.40
CA ARG A 5 12.94 -16.09 7.14
C ARG A 5 13.70 -16.53 5.88
N VAL A 6 13.97 -15.59 4.96
CA VAL A 6 14.67 -15.88 3.70
C VAL A 6 16.18 -15.98 3.94
N ILE A 7 16.72 -15.19 4.86
CA ILE A 7 18.16 -15.10 5.14
C ILE A 7 18.66 -16.30 5.97
N SER A 8 17.82 -16.88 6.83
CA SER A 8 18.24 -17.96 7.75
C SER A 8 18.34 -19.35 7.11
N THR A 9 17.85 -19.53 5.89
CA THR A 9 17.63 -20.88 5.31
C THR A 9 18.71 -21.31 4.31
N ILE A 10 19.60 -20.40 3.87
CA ILE A 10 20.67 -20.76 2.93
C ILE A 10 22.00 -20.09 3.34
N PRO A 11 22.82 -20.75 4.19
CA PRO A 11 24.05 -20.16 4.71
C PRO A 11 25.14 -19.91 3.65
N TYR A 12 25.05 -20.55 2.47
CA TYR A 12 26.07 -20.46 1.43
C TYR A 12 25.72 -19.51 0.26
N LEU A 13 24.48 -19.00 0.15
CA LEU A 13 24.09 -18.06 -0.92
C LEU A 13 24.32 -16.59 -0.56
N LEU A 14 24.55 -16.27 0.72
CA LEU A 14 24.83 -14.90 1.18
C LEU A 14 26.17 -14.35 0.62
N PHE A 15 27.03 -15.22 0.09
CA PHE A 15 28.34 -14.87 -0.44
C PHE A 15 28.35 -14.58 -1.96
N LEU A 16 27.24 -14.82 -2.69
CA LEU A 16 27.18 -14.40 -4.10
C LEU A 16 26.95 -12.90 -4.17
N ALA A 17 27.94 -12.21 -4.73
CA ALA A 17 28.00 -10.78 -4.95
C ALA A 17 26.67 -10.22 -5.53
N GLY A 18 25.87 -9.54 -4.70
CA GLY A 18 24.75 -8.72 -5.18
C GLY A 18 23.47 -8.72 -4.34
N LEU A 19 23.32 -9.57 -3.32
CA LEU A 19 22.13 -9.54 -2.46
C LEU A 19 22.26 -8.49 -1.34
N PRO A 20 21.25 -7.62 -1.12
CA PRO A 20 21.32 -6.58 -0.09
C PRO A 20 21.31 -7.20 1.31
N LEU A 21 22.34 -6.89 2.10
CA LEU A 21 22.55 -7.38 3.48
C LEU A 21 21.42 -7.01 4.43
N LYS A 22 20.65 -5.97 4.09
CA LYS A 22 19.41 -5.57 4.77
C LYS A 22 18.36 -5.32 3.71
N CYS A 23 17.20 -5.93 3.86
CA CYS A 23 16.03 -5.55 3.07
C CYS A 23 15.44 -4.27 3.66
N GLN A 24 15.89 -3.13 3.15
CA GLN A 24 15.32 -1.82 3.48
C GLN A 24 14.62 -1.26 2.25
N SER A 25 13.56 -0.49 2.47
CA SER A 25 12.92 0.23 1.37
C SER A 25 13.82 1.37 0.91
N LEU A 26 13.74 1.75 -0.37
CA LEU A 26 14.46 2.93 -0.89
C LEU A 26 14.19 4.18 -0.05
N THR A 27 12.96 4.33 0.47
CA THR A 27 12.57 5.38 1.40
C THR A 27 13.37 5.33 2.70
N GLN A 28 13.52 4.14 3.30
CA GLN A 28 14.30 3.98 4.54
C GLN A 28 15.79 4.25 4.31
N ASP A 29 16.33 3.87 3.15
CA ASP A 29 17.74 4.07 2.83
C ASP A 29 18.08 5.52 2.42
N SER A 30 17.11 6.27 1.88
CA SER A 30 17.34 7.62 1.35
C SER A 30 17.13 8.73 2.37
N TYR A 31 16.37 8.50 3.44
CA TYR A 31 15.96 9.55 4.37
C TYR A 31 16.68 9.47 5.71
N THR A 32 17.04 10.63 6.27
CA THR A 32 17.48 10.72 7.66
C THR A 32 16.36 10.30 8.61
N PRO A 33 16.67 9.70 9.77
CA PRO A 33 15.67 9.20 10.71
C PRO A 33 14.68 10.30 11.15
N ASP A 34 15.13 11.56 11.18
CA ASP A 34 14.28 12.73 11.49
C ASP A 34 13.18 12.98 10.46
N VAL A 35 13.43 12.71 9.18
CA VAL A 35 12.43 12.87 8.11
C VAL A 35 11.34 11.81 8.24
N ILE A 36 11.72 10.58 8.61
CA ILE A 36 10.78 9.49 8.83
C ILE A 36 9.86 9.83 10.01
N GLN A 37 10.39 10.35 11.12
CA GLN A 37 9.57 10.75 12.27
C GLN A 37 8.61 11.91 11.93
N LYS A 38 9.09 12.91 11.18
CA LYS A 38 8.27 14.05 10.71
C LYS A 38 7.24 13.67 9.64
N SER A 39 7.44 12.54 8.96
CA SER A 39 6.48 12.03 7.96
C SER A 39 5.22 11.38 8.57
N THR A 40 5.09 11.39 9.90
CA THR A 40 3.86 10.98 10.58
C THR A 40 2.73 11.94 10.21
N ILE A 41 1.89 11.52 9.28
CA ILE A 41 0.75 12.29 8.81
C ILE A 41 -0.31 12.34 9.92
N ASP A 42 -0.65 13.54 10.39
CA ASP A 42 -1.77 13.72 11.30
C ASP A 42 -3.11 13.48 10.56
N PRO A 43 -3.89 12.45 10.92
CA PRO A 43 -5.15 12.15 10.25
C PRO A 43 -6.20 13.26 10.36
N ARG A 44 -6.09 14.15 11.35
CA ARG A 44 -7.06 15.24 11.59
C ARG A 44 -6.73 16.51 10.79
N HIS A 45 -5.47 16.72 10.45
CA HIS A 45 -4.98 17.89 9.71
C HIS A 45 -4.57 17.55 8.27
N TRP A 46 -4.83 16.31 7.82
CA TRP A 46 -4.58 15.88 6.45
C TRP A 46 -5.68 16.39 5.50
N HIS A 47 -5.30 17.25 4.56
CA HIS A 47 -6.19 17.82 3.55
C HIS A 47 -6.24 17.00 2.23
N GLY A 48 -5.45 15.93 2.11
CA GLY A 48 -5.43 15.08 0.93
C GLY A 48 -6.57 14.06 0.91
N ARG A 49 -6.82 13.47 -0.27
CA ARG A 49 -7.83 12.42 -0.43
C ARG A 49 -7.40 11.16 0.32
N ARG A 50 -8.23 10.66 1.23
CA ARG A 50 -7.92 9.44 1.99
C ARG A 50 -8.21 8.20 1.15
N ILE A 51 -7.43 7.13 1.32
CA ILE A 51 -7.70 5.84 0.65
C ILE A 51 -9.12 5.33 0.98
N SER A 52 -9.63 5.63 2.18
CA SER A 52 -11.01 5.33 2.57
C SER A 52 -12.07 6.01 1.68
N GLU A 53 -11.77 7.18 1.10
CA GLU A 53 -12.69 7.89 0.20
C GLU A 53 -12.76 7.22 -1.16
N LEU A 54 -11.67 6.60 -1.62
CA LEU A 54 -11.66 5.79 -2.84
C LEU A 54 -12.56 4.57 -2.68
N GLY A 55 -12.49 3.89 -1.53
CA GLY A 55 -13.38 2.76 -1.21
C GLY A 55 -14.86 3.15 -1.20
N ARG A 56 -15.22 4.26 -0.54
CA ARG A 56 -16.62 4.77 -0.53
C ARG A 56 -17.11 5.18 -1.92
N TRP A 57 -16.23 5.75 -2.74
CA TRP A 57 -16.58 6.08 -4.12
C TRP A 57 -16.90 4.82 -4.92
N TYR A 58 -16.10 3.77 -4.76
CA TYR A 58 -16.27 2.50 -5.47
C TYR A 58 -17.56 1.76 -5.06
N GLU A 59 -17.89 1.78 -3.77
CA GLU A 59 -19.15 1.25 -3.25
C GLU A 59 -20.36 1.95 -3.89
N LYS A 60 -20.35 3.29 -3.91
CA LYS A 60 -21.40 4.08 -4.56
C LYS A 60 -21.53 3.77 -6.05
N TYR A 61 -20.40 3.62 -6.74
CA TYR A 61 -20.37 3.31 -8.17
C TYR A 61 -20.99 1.94 -8.48
N PHE A 62 -20.70 0.91 -7.68
CA PHE A 62 -21.31 -0.39 -7.87
C PHE A 62 -22.80 -0.40 -7.61
N LEU A 63 -23.26 0.32 -6.59
CA LEU A 63 -24.68 0.45 -6.32
C LEU A 63 -25.40 1.10 -7.50
N ASP A 64 -24.83 2.17 -8.05
CA ASP A 64 -25.37 2.87 -9.22
C ASP A 64 -25.47 1.95 -10.46
N LEU A 65 -24.42 1.18 -10.75
CA LEU A 65 -24.46 0.19 -11.83
C LEU A 65 -25.54 -0.87 -11.64
N ASN A 66 -25.73 -1.35 -10.41
CA ASN A 66 -26.76 -2.32 -10.09
C ASN A 66 -28.16 -1.72 -10.29
N THR A 67 -28.37 -0.48 -9.87
CA THR A 67 -29.63 0.24 -10.07
C THR A 67 -29.92 0.45 -11.56
N GLN A 68 -28.93 0.90 -12.35
CA GLN A 68 -29.08 1.06 -13.80
C GLN A 68 -29.42 -0.26 -14.49
N ARG A 69 -28.77 -1.37 -14.09
CA ARG A 69 -29.07 -2.71 -14.62
C ARG A 69 -30.50 -3.13 -14.29
N ALA A 70 -30.94 -2.95 -13.05
CA ALA A 70 -32.29 -3.28 -12.62
C ALA A 70 -33.35 -2.45 -13.36
N MET A 71 -33.09 -1.16 -13.59
CA MET A 71 -33.97 -0.30 -14.39
C MET A 71 -34.06 -0.78 -15.84
N LYS A 72 -32.93 -1.14 -16.44
CA LYS A 72 -32.90 -1.68 -17.81
C LYS A 72 -33.68 -2.98 -17.93
N GLU A 73 -33.61 -3.87 -16.94
CA GLU A 73 -34.36 -5.13 -16.93
C GLU A 73 -35.88 -4.92 -16.78
N LYS A 74 -36.29 -3.88 -16.04
CA LYS A 74 -37.71 -3.60 -15.79
C LYS A 74 -38.39 -2.80 -16.90
N TYR A 75 -37.66 -1.92 -17.58
CA TYR A 75 -38.22 -0.92 -18.48
C TYR A 75 -37.63 -0.94 -19.90
N GLY A 76 -36.63 -1.79 -20.17
CA GLY A 76 -36.06 -2.03 -21.50
C GLY A 76 -36.28 -3.46 -21.96
#